data_AF-F0F125-F1
#
_entry.id   AF-F0F125-F1
#
_cell.length_a   1.000
_cell.length_b   1.000
_cell.length_c   1.000
_cell.angle_alpha   90.00
_cell.angle_beta   90.00
_cell.angle_gamma   90.00
#
_symmetry.space_group_name_H-M   'P 1'
#
loop_
_entity.id
_entity.type
_entity.pdbx_description
1 polymer ?
#
loop_
_entity_poly.entity_id
_entity_poly.type
_entity_poly.pdbx_seq_one_letter_code
_entity_poly.pdbx_strand_id
1 'polypeptide(L)'
;MSHRNKIIEKLSYHQYEPISFHDLKHSQLNHESICYKKEILVGNTKIEYFLIFPNSTLLEFPKIYITEKQLLLLQEAFPHITQPIPHLQKRQISYLDNQLYYICYFMENSQTIQRNDLSKFILTIEQYLIIFFAKLLDKSQYIQEYSEDFLGVIIVLSDLTNDKKHSWYIIKNEEKYNFLDVKNKNDIFVLQTNDSNNPNFSELFKNGKVTVQSFLDFIQKWDSCAYKKLEEHLNHINKKHKKEPINILINWENKLMGLSFEWNDYQHKVLKNFLDKQYLTQKVVFYTVNLIDFKASILRNLPSKSQNGLLGKKVFQVGLGAVGGYIADSLIKIGAGIDDEFTIIDNDIFSVDNVGRHLLGMEYIGESKSKAFKGYAQKQAFNQLKQLNTKFDNIGNYSFQYFVDNPVDLIIDATGSIEVQEYLNELVQQIPLKFRPNLLHLWIFGNGECVQGFWRDAKLQNHQGGCIQCLGTSGNGLSENTLPIRDLNKEQRFGACSAFTPYAVSGGMMASSLGINMILEWLETDMVKNNYQTRYNSEYQDEKINDMVIMADENCPYCGEKHAKSI
;
A
#
# COMPACT_ATOMS: atom_id res chain seq x y z
N MET A 1 -19.66 3.27 -36.84
CA MET A 1 -18.21 2.98 -36.91
C MET A 1 -17.77 2.37 -35.59
N SER A 2 -17.04 1.25 -35.62
CA SER A 2 -16.36 0.74 -34.43
C SER A 2 -15.37 1.78 -33.90
N HIS A 3 -15.10 1.79 -32.59
CA HIS A 3 -14.08 2.67 -32.00
C HIS A 3 -12.72 2.53 -32.72
N ARG A 4 -12.39 1.31 -33.15
CA ARG A 4 -11.24 0.99 -34.01
C ARG A 4 -11.15 1.85 -35.27
N ASN A 5 -12.23 2.02 -36.02
CA ASN A 5 -12.20 2.79 -37.26
C ASN A 5 -11.97 4.29 -37.03
N LYS A 6 -12.57 4.85 -35.97
CA LYS A 6 -12.32 6.25 -35.57
C LYS A 6 -10.86 6.49 -35.20
N ILE A 7 -10.22 5.50 -34.58
CA ILE A 7 -8.79 5.57 -34.23
C ILE A 7 -7.92 5.55 -35.48
N ILE A 8 -8.18 4.61 -36.38
CA ILE A 8 -7.45 4.51 -37.65
C ILE A 8 -7.57 5.83 -38.42
N GLU A 9 -8.78 6.35 -38.56
CA GLU A 9 -9.03 7.62 -39.25
C GLU A 9 -8.25 8.78 -38.62
N LYS A 10 -8.23 8.87 -37.28
CA LYS A 10 -7.54 9.96 -36.60
C LYS A 10 -6.02 9.83 -36.66
N LEU A 11 -5.48 8.63 -36.50
CA LEU A 11 -4.05 8.38 -36.66
C LEU A 11 -3.61 8.69 -38.09
N SER A 12 -4.39 8.31 -39.10
CA SER A 12 -4.13 8.70 -40.49
C SER A 12 -4.17 10.22 -40.71
N TYR A 13 -5.12 10.94 -40.08
CA TYR A 13 -5.17 12.40 -40.11
C TYR A 13 -3.89 13.03 -39.52
N HIS A 14 -3.35 12.43 -38.46
CA HIS A 14 -2.08 12.83 -37.84
C HIS A 14 -0.85 12.22 -38.54
N GLN A 15 -0.97 11.67 -39.75
CA GLN A 15 0.14 11.14 -40.56
C GLN A 15 0.89 9.97 -39.91
N TYR A 16 0.21 9.17 -39.08
CA TYR A 16 0.76 7.89 -38.61
C TYR A 16 0.64 6.84 -39.72
N GLU A 17 1.76 6.20 -40.03
CA GLU A 17 1.84 5.12 -41.02
C GLU A 17 1.59 3.76 -40.34
N PRO A 18 0.61 2.97 -40.79
CA PRO A 18 0.38 1.64 -40.23
C PRO A 18 1.52 0.69 -40.60
N ILE A 19 1.94 -0.16 -39.66
CA ILE A 19 2.92 -1.22 -39.88
C ILE A 19 2.31 -2.60 -39.61
N SER A 20 2.85 -3.64 -40.24
CA SER A 20 2.38 -5.00 -40.04
C SER A 20 2.80 -5.53 -38.68
N PHE A 21 1.85 -6.16 -37.97
CA PHE A 21 2.16 -6.91 -36.75
C PHE A 21 3.19 -8.03 -37.00
N HIS A 22 3.20 -8.63 -38.20
CA HIS A 22 4.12 -9.71 -38.55
C HIS A 22 5.58 -9.28 -38.58
N ASP A 23 5.84 -7.98 -38.73
CA ASP A 23 7.19 -7.42 -38.71
C ASP A 23 7.73 -7.28 -37.27
N LEU A 24 6.87 -7.44 -36.26
CA LEU A 24 7.23 -7.45 -34.84
C LEU A 24 7.42 -8.88 -34.35
N LYS A 25 8.54 -9.14 -33.66
CA LYS A 25 8.82 -10.43 -33.00
C LYS A 25 8.82 -10.25 -31.49
N HIS A 26 7.79 -10.75 -30.79
CA HIS A 26 7.83 -10.95 -29.32
C HIS A 26 6.64 -11.72 -28.71
N SER A 27 6.82 -12.26 -27.50
CA SER A 27 5.82 -13.00 -26.69
C SER A 27 4.82 -12.15 -25.91
N GLN A 28 5.03 -10.82 -25.81
CA GLN A 28 4.20 -9.92 -24.98
C GLN A 28 3.15 -9.12 -25.77
N LEU A 29 3.11 -9.24 -27.10
CA LEU A 29 2.15 -8.53 -27.93
C LEU A 29 1.11 -9.51 -28.47
N ASN A 30 -0.16 -9.12 -28.42
CA ASN A 30 -1.25 -9.93 -28.96
C ASN A 30 -1.42 -9.66 -30.48
N HIS A 31 -1.90 -10.64 -31.25
CA HIS A 31 -2.20 -10.51 -32.68
C HIS A 31 -3.21 -9.40 -33.02
N GLU A 32 -3.91 -8.87 -32.01
CA GLU A 32 -4.83 -7.73 -32.11
C GLU A 32 -4.17 -6.35 -31.90
N SER A 33 -2.84 -6.29 -31.71
CA SER A 33 -2.12 -5.03 -31.51
C SER A 33 -2.21 -4.16 -32.77
N ILE A 34 -2.43 -2.86 -32.59
CA ILE A 34 -2.45 -1.89 -33.69
C ILE A 34 -1.16 -1.08 -33.64
N CYS A 35 -0.37 -1.17 -34.71
CA CYS A 35 1.00 -0.69 -34.72
C CYS A 35 1.17 0.39 -35.79
N TYR A 36 1.72 1.52 -35.39
CA TYR A 36 2.01 2.64 -36.28
C TYR A 36 3.42 3.14 -36.07
N LYS A 37 3.94 3.81 -37.09
CA LYS A 37 5.15 4.62 -36.99
C LYS A 37 4.90 6.04 -37.46
N LYS A 38 5.71 6.98 -36.99
CA LYS A 38 5.66 8.38 -37.40
C LYS A 38 7.04 9.01 -37.25
N GLU A 39 7.32 9.97 -38.14
CA GLU A 39 8.48 10.86 -38.03
C GLU A 39 8.06 12.18 -37.34
N ILE A 40 8.85 12.63 -36.39
CA ILE A 40 8.76 13.99 -35.81
C ILE A 40 10.06 14.75 -36.04
N LEU A 41 9.93 16.06 -36.14
CA LEU A 41 11.06 16.99 -36.27
C LEU A 41 11.32 17.66 -34.93
N VAL A 42 12.53 17.50 -34.40
CA VAL A 42 12.98 18.13 -33.15
C VAL A 42 14.20 18.99 -33.48
N GLY A 43 14.00 20.32 -33.52
CA GLY A 43 14.98 21.23 -34.11
C GLY A 43 15.19 20.90 -35.60
N ASN A 44 16.41 20.50 -35.98
CA ASN A 44 16.77 20.08 -37.34
C ASN A 44 16.91 18.55 -37.46
N THR A 45 16.60 17.80 -36.41
CA THR A 45 16.80 16.34 -36.36
C THR A 45 15.47 15.63 -36.57
N LYS A 46 15.46 14.69 -37.51
CA LYS A 46 14.31 13.82 -37.80
C LYS A 46 14.38 12.55 -36.97
N ILE A 47 13.30 12.22 -36.29
CA ILE A 47 13.23 11.07 -35.37
C ILE A 47 12.01 10.21 -35.71
N GLU A 48 12.25 8.95 -36.08
CA GLU A 48 11.21 7.94 -36.27
C GLU A 48 10.90 7.25 -34.92
N TYR A 49 9.61 7.18 -34.57
CA TYR A 49 9.13 6.43 -33.42
C TYR A 49 7.91 5.59 -33.79
N PHE A 50 7.62 4.61 -32.94
CA PHE A 50 6.54 3.65 -33.09
C PHE A 50 5.53 3.88 -31.98
N LEU A 51 4.25 3.86 -32.35
CA LEU A 51 3.12 3.92 -31.43
C LEU A 51 2.36 2.60 -31.54
N ILE A 52 2.46 1.78 -30.49
CA ILE A 52 1.89 0.43 -30.46
C ILE A 52 0.78 0.39 -29.43
N PHE A 53 -0.45 0.20 -29.91
CA PHE A 53 -1.59 -0.11 -29.07
C PHE A 53 -1.57 -1.61 -28.77
N PRO A 54 -1.46 -2.05 -27.50
CA PRO A 54 -1.36 -3.47 -27.14
C PRO A 54 -2.57 -4.30 -27.56
N ASN A 55 -3.73 -3.65 -27.72
CA ASN A 55 -4.97 -4.27 -28.14
C ASN A 55 -5.83 -3.27 -28.93
N SER A 56 -6.81 -3.80 -29.67
CA SER A 56 -7.77 -3.00 -30.43
C SER A 56 -8.89 -2.39 -29.58
N THR A 57 -8.95 -2.71 -28.27
CA THR A 57 -9.99 -2.27 -27.34
C THR A 57 -9.69 -0.93 -26.67
N LEU A 58 -8.44 -0.43 -26.76
CA LEU A 58 -7.98 0.78 -26.06
C LEU A 58 -8.24 0.76 -24.55
N LEU A 59 -8.12 -0.42 -23.92
CA LEU A 59 -8.12 -0.50 -22.46
C LEU A 59 -6.75 -0.13 -21.87
N GLU A 60 -5.72 -0.14 -22.71
CA GLU A 60 -4.35 0.22 -22.36
C GLU A 60 -3.90 1.43 -23.16
N PHE A 61 -3.08 2.28 -22.54
CA PHE A 61 -2.39 3.35 -23.23
C PHE A 61 -1.41 2.77 -24.27
N PRO A 62 -1.25 3.42 -25.44
CA PRO A 62 -0.30 2.97 -26.44
C PRO A 62 1.13 3.10 -25.92
N LYS A 63 1.95 2.10 -26.19
CA LYS A 63 3.37 2.14 -25.84
C LYS A 63 4.16 2.79 -26.96
N ILE A 64 5.12 3.63 -26.60
CA ILE A 64 5.94 4.36 -27.54
C ILE A 64 7.32 3.73 -27.60
N TYR A 65 7.87 3.55 -28.81
CA TYR A 65 9.19 2.94 -29.00
C TYR A 65 10.02 3.68 -30.03
N ILE A 66 11.35 3.53 -29.94
CA ILE A 66 12.30 3.78 -31.03
C ILE A 66 13.09 2.51 -31.32
N THR A 67 13.61 2.40 -32.54
CA THR A 67 14.49 1.28 -32.91
C THR A 67 15.92 1.51 -32.42
N GLU A 68 16.66 0.43 -32.21
CA GLU A 68 18.10 0.47 -31.92
C GLU A 68 18.87 1.22 -33.00
N LYS A 69 18.49 1.04 -34.27
CA LYS A 69 19.07 1.79 -35.39
C LYS A 69 18.86 3.30 -35.26
N GLN A 70 17.64 3.74 -34.93
CA GLN A 70 17.36 5.17 -34.72
C GLN A 70 18.15 5.72 -33.54
N LEU A 71 18.27 4.94 -32.46
CA LEU A 71 19.08 5.33 -31.31
C LEU A 71 20.56 5.49 -31.68
N LEU A 72 21.14 4.54 -32.42
CA LEU A 72 22.53 4.62 -32.89
C LEU A 72 22.79 5.87 -33.74
N LEU A 73 21.87 6.21 -34.66
CA LEU A 73 21.98 7.44 -35.46
C LEU A 73 21.99 8.70 -34.59
N LEU A 74 21.17 8.73 -33.54
CA LEU A 74 21.17 9.84 -32.58
C LEU A 74 22.51 9.91 -31.82
N GLN A 75 23.07 8.78 -31.43
CA GLN A 75 24.35 8.74 -30.71
C GLN A 75 25.54 9.12 -31.60
N GLU A 76 25.51 8.79 -32.89
CA GLU A 76 26.51 9.23 -33.87
C GLU A 76 26.45 10.75 -34.06
N ALA A 77 25.26 11.32 -34.16
CA ALA A 77 25.06 12.77 -34.30
C ALA A 77 25.32 13.54 -32.99
N PHE A 78 25.03 12.93 -31.84
CA PHE A 78 25.12 13.52 -30.51
C PHE A 78 25.87 12.57 -29.55
N PRO A 79 27.22 12.58 -29.57
CA PRO A 79 28.04 11.61 -28.83
C PRO A 79 27.91 11.69 -27.30
N HIS A 80 27.29 12.75 -26.76
CA HIS A 80 26.99 12.84 -25.33
C HIS A 80 25.82 11.92 -24.91
N ILE A 81 25.00 11.45 -25.86
CA ILE A 81 23.89 10.54 -25.57
C ILE A 81 24.43 9.13 -25.36
N THR A 82 24.39 8.66 -24.13
CA THR A 82 25.04 7.42 -23.69
C THR A 82 24.13 6.61 -22.76
N GLN A 83 24.34 5.31 -22.69
CA GLN A 83 23.53 4.48 -21.80
C GLN A 83 24.01 4.61 -20.34
N PRO A 84 23.10 4.61 -19.34
CA PRO A 84 21.64 4.50 -19.46
C PRO A 84 21.00 5.84 -19.84
N ILE A 85 19.98 5.81 -20.71
CA ILE A 85 19.23 7.02 -21.08
C ILE A 85 17.97 7.12 -20.20
N PRO A 86 17.75 8.24 -19.47
CA PRO A 86 16.52 8.45 -18.68
C PRO A 86 15.26 8.23 -19.51
N HIS A 87 14.26 7.57 -18.92
CA HIS A 87 12.98 7.18 -19.55
C HIS A 87 13.08 6.28 -20.79
N LEU A 88 14.25 5.75 -21.14
CA LEU A 88 14.41 4.85 -22.29
C LEU A 88 14.81 3.44 -21.85
N GLN A 89 13.93 2.47 -22.05
CA GLN A 89 14.10 1.09 -21.58
C GLN A 89 14.23 0.12 -22.74
N LYS A 90 15.28 -0.70 -22.75
CA LYS A 90 15.38 -1.79 -23.73
C LYS A 90 14.28 -2.83 -23.45
N ARG A 91 13.47 -3.14 -24.46
CA ARG A 91 12.46 -4.21 -24.37
C ARG A 91 12.91 -5.40 -25.19
N GLN A 92 12.37 -6.57 -24.89
CA GLN A 92 12.63 -7.80 -25.64
C GLN A 92 11.88 -7.85 -26.98
N ILE A 93 11.30 -6.73 -27.45
CA ILE A 93 10.54 -6.65 -28.70
C ILE A 93 11.46 -6.15 -29.81
N SER A 94 11.35 -6.70 -31.02
CA SER A 94 12.06 -6.21 -32.19
C SER A 94 11.14 -5.97 -33.38
N TYR A 95 11.46 -4.97 -34.21
CA TYR A 95 10.83 -4.67 -35.50
C TYR A 95 11.83 -4.90 -36.63
N LEU A 96 11.54 -5.78 -37.59
CA LEU A 96 12.46 -6.16 -38.67
C LEU A 96 13.88 -6.46 -38.16
N ASP A 97 13.96 -7.29 -37.11
CA ASP A 97 15.20 -7.67 -36.41
C ASP A 97 15.98 -6.54 -35.70
N ASN A 98 15.41 -5.33 -35.62
CA ASN A 98 15.95 -4.22 -34.82
C ASN A 98 15.28 -4.18 -33.45
N GLN A 99 16.06 -4.16 -32.37
CA GLN A 99 15.54 -4.09 -31.01
C GLN A 99 14.76 -2.78 -30.77
N LEU A 100 13.69 -2.84 -29.98
CA LEU A 100 12.90 -1.68 -29.61
C LEU A 100 13.23 -1.20 -28.20
N TYR A 101 13.37 0.11 -28.08
CA TYR A 101 13.52 0.82 -26.82
C TYR A 101 12.21 1.54 -26.52
N TYR A 102 11.60 1.20 -25.39
CA TYR A 102 10.37 1.81 -24.90
C TYR A 102 10.67 3.17 -24.25
N ILE A 103 9.88 4.18 -24.60
CA ILE A 103 9.92 5.50 -23.98
C ILE A 103 8.86 5.56 -22.88
N CYS A 104 9.28 5.66 -21.62
CA CYS A 104 8.41 5.90 -20.49
C CYS A 104 7.76 7.28 -20.62
N TYR A 105 6.48 7.39 -20.29
CA TYR A 105 5.77 8.67 -20.35
C TYR A 105 4.59 8.73 -19.36
N PHE A 106 4.29 9.95 -18.91
CA PHE A 106 3.40 10.22 -17.78
C PHE A 106 1.97 9.66 -17.91
N MET A 107 1.47 9.49 -19.14
CA MET A 107 0.07 9.10 -19.32
C MET A 107 -0.23 7.65 -18.93
N GLU A 108 0.78 6.80 -18.66
CA GLU A 108 0.54 5.48 -18.05
C GLU A 108 -0.07 5.59 -16.64
N ASN A 109 0.10 6.73 -15.97
CA ASN A 109 -0.49 7.00 -14.66
C ASN A 109 -1.85 7.73 -14.74
N SER A 110 -2.35 8.02 -15.95
CA SER A 110 -3.66 8.65 -16.15
C SER A 110 -4.79 7.63 -15.99
N GLN A 111 -5.86 8.01 -15.31
CA GLN A 111 -6.97 7.10 -15.00
C GLN A 111 -7.88 6.81 -16.21
N THR A 112 -7.86 7.66 -17.24
CA THR A 112 -8.76 7.51 -18.40
C THR A 112 -8.16 8.05 -19.70
N ILE A 113 -8.16 7.22 -20.75
CA ILE A 113 -7.97 7.69 -22.13
C ILE A 113 -9.21 8.52 -22.50
N GLN A 114 -9.05 9.80 -22.87
CA GLN A 114 -10.16 10.63 -23.34
C GLN A 114 -10.64 10.16 -24.72
N ARG A 115 -11.45 9.10 -24.74
CA ARG A 115 -11.95 8.45 -25.97
C ARG A 115 -12.83 9.36 -26.83
N ASN A 116 -13.37 10.43 -26.24
CA ASN A 116 -14.20 11.42 -26.94
C ASN A 116 -13.36 12.41 -27.77
N ASP A 117 -12.08 12.60 -27.45
CA ASP A 117 -11.18 13.49 -28.20
C ASP A 117 -9.80 12.85 -28.39
N LEU A 118 -9.76 11.89 -29.31
CA LEU A 118 -8.54 11.21 -29.69
C LEU A 118 -7.48 12.16 -30.30
N SER A 119 -7.90 13.29 -30.90
CA SER A 119 -6.97 14.29 -31.42
C SER A 119 -6.15 14.91 -30.29
N LYS A 120 -6.81 15.39 -29.24
CA LYS A 120 -6.14 15.96 -28.07
C LYS A 120 -5.20 14.94 -27.42
N PHE A 121 -5.63 13.67 -27.36
CA PHE A 121 -4.81 12.58 -26.87
C PHE A 121 -3.53 12.37 -27.69
N ILE A 122 -3.64 12.29 -29.02
CA ILE A 122 -2.48 12.15 -29.92
C ILE A 122 -1.56 13.37 -29.82
N LEU A 123 -2.10 14.59 -29.82
CA LEU A 123 -1.33 15.82 -29.65
C LEU A 123 -0.54 15.85 -28.34
N THR A 124 -1.13 15.33 -27.25
CA THR A 124 -0.44 15.23 -25.95
C THR A 124 0.76 14.28 -26.03
N ILE A 125 0.63 13.15 -26.73
CA ILE A 125 1.74 12.21 -26.97
C ILE A 125 2.85 12.88 -27.78
N GLU A 126 2.48 13.53 -28.88
CA GLU A 126 3.44 14.20 -29.78
C GLU A 126 4.19 15.32 -29.05
N GLN A 127 3.47 16.14 -28.28
CA GLN A 127 4.07 17.20 -27.47
C GLN A 127 5.03 16.63 -26.43
N TYR A 128 4.66 15.54 -25.76
CA TYR A 128 5.55 14.84 -24.83
C TYR A 128 6.83 14.37 -25.53
N LEU A 129 6.72 13.73 -26.69
CA LEU A 129 7.88 13.23 -27.43
C LEU A 129 8.82 14.35 -27.89
N ILE A 130 8.27 15.47 -28.36
CA ILE A 130 9.07 16.65 -28.73
C ILE A 130 9.88 17.14 -27.53
N ILE A 131 9.26 17.27 -26.36
CA ILE A 131 9.93 17.72 -25.13
C ILE A 131 11.00 16.69 -24.70
N PHE A 132 10.66 15.40 -24.70
CA PHE A 132 11.56 14.32 -24.34
C PHE A 132 12.83 14.33 -25.22
N PHE A 133 12.68 14.35 -26.54
CA PHE A 133 13.83 14.37 -27.43
C PHE A 133 14.60 15.69 -27.37
N ALA A 134 13.93 16.84 -27.20
CA ALA A 134 14.62 18.11 -27.05
C ALA A 134 15.60 18.10 -25.87
N LYS A 135 15.17 17.53 -24.72
CA LYS A 135 16.02 17.32 -23.54
C LYS A 135 17.20 16.39 -23.81
N LEU A 136 17.00 15.31 -24.58
CA LEU A 136 18.09 14.39 -24.95
C LEU A 136 19.14 15.02 -25.86
N LEU A 137 18.70 15.83 -26.83
CA LEU A 137 19.60 16.46 -27.81
C LEU A 137 20.46 17.57 -27.20
N ASP A 138 19.96 18.29 -26.19
CA ASP A 138 20.74 19.29 -25.45
C ASP A 138 21.60 18.63 -24.36
N LYS A 139 22.92 18.80 -24.42
CA LYS A 139 23.85 18.15 -23.48
C LYS A 139 23.62 18.54 -22.02
N SER A 140 23.29 19.80 -21.74
CA SER A 140 23.14 20.29 -20.37
C SER A 140 21.84 19.77 -19.77
N GLN A 141 20.74 19.84 -20.52
CA GLN A 141 19.45 19.30 -20.11
C GLN A 141 19.53 17.78 -19.95
N TYR A 142 20.14 17.06 -20.89
CA TYR A 142 20.34 15.62 -20.80
C TYR A 142 21.07 15.19 -19.52
N ILE A 143 22.13 15.90 -19.12
CA ILE A 143 22.83 15.63 -17.86
C ILE A 143 21.93 15.95 -16.65
N GLN A 144 21.15 17.03 -16.72
CA GLN A 144 20.19 17.40 -15.67
C GLN A 144 19.07 16.36 -15.49
N GLU A 145 18.65 15.66 -16.55
CA GLU A 145 17.63 14.60 -16.45
C GLU A 145 18.02 13.49 -15.47
N TYR A 146 19.31 13.14 -15.35
CA TYR A 146 19.75 12.14 -14.35
C TYR A 146 19.46 12.58 -12.91
N SER A 147 19.43 13.89 -12.67
CA SER A 147 19.12 14.46 -11.37
C SER A 147 17.63 14.44 -11.09
N GLU A 148 16.83 14.86 -12.08
CA GLU A 148 15.37 14.91 -12.00
C GLU A 148 14.78 13.49 -11.89
N ASP A 149 15.31 12.55 -12.68
CA ASP A 149 14.75 11.21 -12.86
C ASP A 149 15.65 10.09 -12.35
N PHE A 150 16.47 10.35 -11.34
CA PHE A 150 17.36 9.36 -10.74
C PHE A 150 16.65 8.04 -10.39
N LEU A 151 15.44 8.12 -9.81
CA LEU A 151 14.62 6.92 -9.55
C LEU A 151 14.23 6.18 -10.84
N GLY A 152 13.85 6.91 -11.89
CA GLY A 152 13.56 6.35 -13.20
C GLY A 152 14.77 5.63 -13.80
N VAL A 153 15.97 6.20 -13.66
CA VAL A 153 17.24 5.60 -14.09
C VAL A 153 17.54 4.32 -13.32
N ILE A 154 17.33 4.30 -11.99
CA ILE A 154 17.47 3.09 -11.16
C ILE A 154 16.55 1.97 -11.68
N ILE A 155 15.30 2.29 -12.01
CA ILE A 155 14.35 1.31 -12.54
C ILE A 155 14.88 0.73 -13.86
N VAL A 156 15.36 1.58 -14.78
CA VAL A 156 15.97 1.14 -16.05
C VAL A 156 17.17 0.21 -15.80
N LEU A 157 18.05 0.59 -14.86
CA LEU A 157 19.21 -0.22 -14.48
C LEU A 157 18.81 -1.58 -13.90
N SER A 158 17.81 -1.61 -13.02
CA SER A 158 17.24 -2.83 -12.46
C SER A 158 16.72 -3.73 -13.59
N ASP A 159 15.93 -3.21 -14.52
CA ASP A 159 15.39 -4.01 -15.63
C ASP A 159 16.47 -4.56 -16.58
N LEU A 160 17.54 -3.80 -16.81
CA LEU A 160 18.63 -4.18 -17.73
C LEU A 160 19.61 -5.20 -17.13
N THR A 161 19.86 -5.11 -15.83
CA THR A 161 20.93 -5.88 -15.18
C THR A 161 20.43 -7.06 -14.35
N ASN A 162 19.14 -7.12 -14.03
CA ASN A 162 18.62 -8.09 -13.08
C ASN A 162 18.18 -9.41 -13.74
N ASP A 163 18.72 -10.53 -13.26
CA ASP A 163 18.51 -11.86 -13.83
C ASP A 163 17.32 -12.58 -13.16
N LYS A 164 16.10 -12.01 -13.25
CA LYS A 164 14.76 -12.61 -12.95
C LYS A 164 14.53 -13.50 -11.70
N LYS A 165 15.51 -13.74 -10.83
CA LYS A 165 15.44 -14.59 -9.64
C LYS A 165 15.80 -13.78 -8.40
N HIS A 166 14.89 -12.99 -7.87
CA HIS A 166 15.20 -12.25 -6.64
C HIS A 166 14.09 -12.32 -5.61
N SER A 167 14.53 -12.65 -4.40
CA SER A 167 13.84 -12.52 -3.12
C SER A 167 13.76 -11.05 -2.72
N TRP A 168 12.63 -10.63 -2.18
CA TRP A 168 12.45 -9.30 -1.60
C TRP A 168 13.23 -9.21 -0.28
N TYR A 169 14.16 -8.25 -0.17
CA TYR A 169 14.84 -7.93 1.08
C TYR A 169 14.08 -6.81 1.79
N ILE A 170 13.56 -7.08 2.99
CA ILE A 170 12.90 -6.08 3.82
C ILE A 170 13.90 -5.62 4.88
N ILE A 171 14.26 -4.33 4.86
CA ILE A 171 15.13 -3.71 5.86
C ILE A 171 14.26 -2.83 6.76
N LYS A 172 14.36 -3.02 8.08
CA LYS A 172 13.62 -2.19 9.05
C LYS A 172 14.37 -0.87 9.27
N ASN A 173 13.65 0.24 9.16
CA ASN A 173 14.18 1.58 9.44
C ASN A 173 14.13 1.85 10.96
N GLU A 174 15.28 2.04 11.61
CA GLU A 174 15.37 2.51 13.00
C GLU A 174 15.89 3.97 12.99
N GLU A 175 14.93 4.92 12.98
CA GLU A 175 15.06 6.37 13.22
C GLU A 175 16.05 7.24 12.38
N LYS A 176 15.53 8.34 11.81
CA LYS A 176 16.23 9.48 11.16
C LYS A 176 17.48 9.13 10.34
N TYR A 177 17.31 8.62 9.11
CA TYR A 177 18.35 8.46 8.06
C TYR A 177 19.77 8.11 8.56
N ASN A 178 19.86 7.41 9.69
CA ASN A 178 21.10 6.94 10.26
C ASN A 178 21.04 5.44 10.10
N PHE A 179 21.38 5.00 8.89
CA PHE A 179 21.50 3.60 8.51
C PHE A 179 22.63 2.85 9.26
N LEU A 180 23.08 3.37 10.41
CA LEU A 180 24.30 2.97 11.10
C LEU A 180 24.09 1.92 12.18
N ASP A 181 22.86 1.47 12.47
CA ASP A 181 22.66 0.46 13.51
C ASP A 181 21.62 -0.60 13.15
N VAL A 182 21.92 -1.41 12.13
CA VAL A 182 21.18 -2.65 11.86
C VAL A 182 21.82 -3.77 12.69
N LYS A 183 21.17 -4.15 13.80
CA LYS A 183 21.59 -5.25 14.68
C LYS A 183 21.54 -6.66 14.06
N ASN A 184 21.26 -6.79 12.75
CA ASN A 184 21.52 -8.00 11.98
C ASN A 184 22.84 -7.84 11.21
N LYS A 185 23.87 -8.50 11.72
CA LYS A 185 25.29 -8.37 11.40
C LYS A 185 25.73 -8.73 9.98
N ASN A 186 24.85 -8.84 8.99
CA ASN A 186 25.21 -9.27 7.64
C ASN A 186 24.23 -8.67 6.62
N ASP A 187 24.74 -7.82 5.70
CA ASP A 187 24.61 -8.01 4.24
C ASP A 187 24.50 -6.72 3.41
N ILE A 188 24.18 -5.55 3.99
CA ILE A 188 23.95 -4.32 3.20
C ILE A 188 24.78 -3.14 3.72
N PHE A 189 25.67 -2.61 2.86
CA PHE A 189 26.50 -1.43 3.11
C PHE A 189 25.81 -0.16 2.62
N VAL A 190 25.60 0.82 3.49
CA VAL A 190 25.00 2.09 3.08
C VAL A 190 26.07 3.11 2.71
N LEU A 191 26.01 3.59 1.47
CA LEU A 191 26.92 4.59 0.92
C LEU A 191 26.18 5.93 0.76
N GLN A 192 26.50 6.89 1.63
CA GLN A 192 26.01 8.26 1.51
C GLN A 192 26.88 9.03 0.52
N THR A 193 26.28 9.60 -0.52
CA THR A 193 26.94 10.54 -1.43
C THR A 193 26.63 11.98 -1.06
N ASN A 194 27.45 12.91 -1.54
CA ASN A 194 27.25 14.35 -1.40
C ASN A 194 26.15 14.83 -2.37
N ASP A 195 25.24 15.66 -1.87
CA ASP A 195 24.14 16.24 -2.64
C ASP A 195 24.62 17.34 -3.61
N SER A 196 25.87 17.84 -3.48
CA SER A 196 26.37 18.94 -4.31
C SER A 196 26.68 18.56 -5.77
N ASN A 197 26.84 17.27 -6.06
CA ASN A 197 27.24 16.78 -7.39
C ASN A 197 26.19 15.81 -7.94
N ASN A 198 25.84 16.01 -9.21
CA ASN A 198 24.89 15.14 -9.89
C ASN A 198 25.59 13.85 -10.37
N PRO A 199 24.94 12.68 -10.22
CA PRO A 199 25.44 11.45 -10.80
C PRO A 199 25.36 11.51 -12.32
N ASN A 200 26.46 11.17 -12.98
CA ASN A 200 26.48 10.97 -14.42
C ASN A 200 26.67 9.49 -14.74
N PHE A 201 25.59 8.83 -15.15
CA PHE A 201 25.58 7.39 -15.44
C PHE A 201 26.13 7.04 -16.84
N SER A 202 26.47 8.03 -17.67
CA SER A 202 26.89 7.87 -19.08
C SER A 202 27.97 6.83 -19.32
N GLU A 203 28.88 6.66 -18.35
CA GLU A 203 30.04 5.78 -18.47
C GLU A 203 29.90 4.46 -17.72
N LEU A 204 28.75 4.25 -17.07
CA LEU A 204 28.52 3.08 -16.23
C LEU A 204 28.42 1.80 -17.07
N PHE A 205 27.83 1.89 -18.26
CA PHE A 205 27.75 0.78 -19.20
C PHE A 205 28.95 0.72 -20.13
N LYS A 206 29.63 -0.43 -20.12
CA LYS A 206 30.67 -0.76 -21.11
C LYS A 206 30.26 -2.08 -21.79
N ASN A 207 30.08 -2.05 -23.11
CA ASN A 207 29.66 -3.21 -23.91
C ASN A 207 28.36 -3.89 -23.43
N GLY A 208 27.36 -3.10 -23.03
CA GLY A 208 26.06 -3.61 -22.58
C GLY A 208 26.07 -4.30 -21.21
N LYS A 209 27.15 -4.13 -20.42
CA LYS A 209 27.27 -4.64 -19.05
C LYS A 209 27.74 -3.55 -18.11
N VAL A 210 27.33 -3.64 -16.85
CA VAL A 210 27.92 -2.88 -15.74
C VAL A 210 28.83 -3.83 -14.98
N THR A 211 30.12 -3.50 -14.89
CA THR A 211 31.07 -4.29 -14.13
C THR A 211 31.44 -3.56 -12.83
N VAL A 212 32.03 -4.29 -11.89
CA VAL A 212 32.54 -3.67 -10.65
C VAL A 212 33.51 -2.52 -10.98
N GLN A 213 34.37 -2.67 -12.00
CA GLN A 213 35.24 -1.58 -12.44
C GLN A 213 34.46 -0.34 -12.88
N SER A 214 33.49 -0.49 -13.80
CA SER A 214 32.76 0.67 -14.31
C SER A 214 31.92 1.33 -13.24
N PHE A 215 31.42 0.56 -12.27
CA PHE A 215 30.75 1.08 -11.09
C PHE A 215 31.70 1.86 -10.17
N LEU A 216 32.89 1.34 -9.88
CA LEU A 216 33.88 2.03 -9.06
C LEU A 216 34.36 3.33 -9.73
N ASP A 217 34.61 3.31 -11.04
CA ASP A 217 34.94 4.50 -11.84
C ASP A 217 33.82 5.55 -11.74
N PHE A 218 32.56 5.10 -11.85
CA PHE A 218 31.39 5.95 -11.73
C PHE A 218 31.30 6.64 -10.36
N ILE A 219 31.42 5.89 -9.26
CA ILE A 219 31.39 6.46 -7.91
C ILE A 219 32.56 7.43 -7.71
N GLN A 220 33.76 7.11 -8.21
CA GLN A 220 34.92 7.99 -8.11
C GLN A 220 34.71 9.34 -8.81
N LYS A 221 34.09 9.32 -10.00
CA LYS A 221 33.77 10.52 -10.78
C LYS A 221 32.62 11.32 -10.17
N TRP A 222 31.63 10.65 -9.62
CA TRP A 222 30.48 11.29 -8.99
C TRP A 222 30.86 11.94 -7.65
N ASP A 223 31.46 11.17 -6.75
CA ASP A 223 31.86 11.61 -5.41
C ASP A 223 33.10 10.85 -4.92
N SER A 224 34.26 11.53 -5.03
CA SER A 224 35.55 10.99 -4.58
C SER A 224 35.61 10.67 -3.08
N CYS A 225 34.80 11.34 -2.24
CA CYS A 225 34.73 11.07 -0.81
C CYS A 225 33.91 9.79 -0.53
N ALA A 226 32.77 9.63 -1.21
CA ALA A 226 32.00 8.40 -1.16
C ALA A 226 32.82 7.20 -1.68
N TYR A 227 33.57 7.40 -2.77
CA TYR A 227 34.49 6.39 -3.31
C TYR A 227 35.48 5.88 -2.26
N LYS A 228 36.15 6.79 -1.53
CA LYS A 228 37.10 6.40 -0.47
C LYS A 228 36.45 5.53 0.61
N LYS A 229 35.24 5.88 1.05
CA LYS A 229 34.48 5.09 2.03
C LYS A 229 34.13 3.70 1.50
N LEU A 230 33.71 3.62 0.24
CA LEU A 230 33.43 2.36 -0.44
C LEU A 230 34.71 1.51 -0.54
N GLU A 231 35.82 2.10 -0.96
CA GLU A 231 37.14 1.47 -1.01
C GLU A 231 37.58 0.91 0.35
N GLU A 232 37.47 1.69 1.43
CA GLU A 232 37.78 1.25 2.79
C GLU A 232 36.91 0.06 3.22
N HIS A 233 35.61 0.10 2.91
CA HIS A 233 34.67 -0.97 3.20
C HIS A 233 35.01 -2.27 2.46
N LEU A 234 35.24 -2.18 1.15
CA LEU A 234 35.63 -3.33 0.31
C LEU A 234 36.96 -3.95 0.76
N ASN A 235 37.90 -3.14 1.26
CA ASN A 235 39.14 -3.61 1.87
C ASN A 235 38.93 -4.29 3.23
N HIS A 236 37.86 -3.96 3.97
CA HIS A 236 37.61 -4.47 5.33
C HIS A 236 36.86 -5.82 5.36
N ILE A 237 35.94 -6.06 4.41
CA ILE A 237 35.17 -7.33 4.31
C ILE A 237 36.08 -8.56 4.13
N ASN A 238 37.32 -8.32 3.70
CA ASN A 238 38.45 -9.21 3.46
C ASN A 238 38.99 -10.02 4.69
N LYS A 239 38.17 -10.37 5.70
CA LYS A 239 38.68 -11.08 6.91
C LYS A 239 38.05 -12.43 7.24
N LYS A 240 36.93 -12.82 6.64
CA LYS A 240 36.31 -14.13 6.92
C LYS A 240 35.56 -14.64 5.70
N HIS A 241 35.95 -15.82 5.21
CA HIS A 241 35.32 -16.57 4.13
C HIS A 241 33.79 -16.40 4.10
N LYS A 242 33.30 -15.57 3.18
CA LYS A 242 31.91 -15.54 2.76
C LYS A 242 31.86 -15.46 1.24
N LYS A 243 31.25 -16.46 0.62
CA LYS A 243 30.91 -16.49 -0.81
C LYS A 243 29.60 -15.71 -1.06
N GLU A 244 29.29 -14.74 -0.23
CA GLU A 244 28.04 -13.96 -0.32
C GLU A 244 28.33 -12.66 -1.06
N PRO A 245 27.43 -12.23 -1.96
CA PRO A 245 27.63 -10.98 -2.68
C PRO A 245 27.50 -9.79 -1.71
N ILE A 246 28.25 -8.73 -1.98
CA ILE A 246 28.13 -7.47 -1.22
C ILE A 246 26.91 -6.74 -1.73
N ASN A 247 25.97 -6.43 -0.85
CA ASN A 247 24.87 -5.54 -1.19
C ASN A 247 25.20 -4.13 -0.71
N ILE A 248 24.87 -3.14 -1.54
CA ILE A 248 25.13 -1.73 -1.29
C ILE A 248 23.82 -0.97 -1.49
N LEU A 249 23.54 -0.04 -0.59
CA LEU A 249 22.45 0.92 -0.69
C LEU A 249 23.06 2.31 -0.80
N ILE A 250 22.91 2.96 -1.95
CA ILE A 250 23.35 4.34 -2.16
C ILE A 250 22.21 5.29 -1.81
N ASN A 251 22.51 6.32 -1.02
CA ASN A 251 21.59 7.41 -0.71
C ASN A 251 22.12 8.74 -1.26
N TRP A 252 21.30 9.42 -2.06
CA TRP A 252 21.58 10.71 -2.67
C TRP A 252 20.30 11.55 -2.70
N GLU A 253 20.28 12.76 -2.12
CA GLU A 253 19.08 13.59 -2.05
C GLU A 253 17.82 12.87 -1.52
N ASN A 254 17.98 11.93 -0.57
CA ASN A 254 16.92 11.03 -0.07
C ASN A 254 16.36 10.03 -1.10
N LYS A 255 17.00 9.90 -2.26
CA LYS A 255 16.72 8.87 -3.27
C LYS A 255 17.65 7.69 -3.04
N LEU A 256 17.10 6.48 -3.17
CA LEU A 256 17.80 5.24 -2.85
C LEU A 256 18.04 4.38 -4.08
N MET A 257 19.27 3.88 -4.21
CA MET A 257 19.66 2.88 -5.22
C MET A 257 20.24 1.65 -4.54
N GLY A 258 19.60 0.50 -4.71
CA GLY A 258 20.16 -0.77 -4.24
C GLY A 258 20.99 -1.42 -5.34
N LEU A 259 22.10 -2.06 -4.99
CA LEU A 259 22.90 -2.87 -5.90
C LEU A 259 23.64 -3.99 -5.18
N SER A 260 24.07 -5.00 -5.92
CA SER A 260 24.86 -6.11 -5.40
C SER A 260 25.84 -6.64 -6.44
N PHE A 261 26.98 -7.15 -5.96
CA PHE A 261 27.97 -7.83 -6.79
C PHE A 261 28.84 -8.79 -5.97
N GLU A 262 29.40 -9.78 -6.64
CA GLU A 262 30.38 -10.68 -6.03
C GLU A 262 31.69 -9.94 -5.77
N TRP A 263 32.19 -10.04 -4.54
CA TRP A 263 33.47 -9.48 -4.14
C TRP A 263 34.19 -10.46 -3.21
N ASN A 264 35.37 -10.92 -3.60
CA ASN A 264 36.13 -11.87 -2.80
C ASN A 264 37.63 -11.64 -3.02
N ASP A 265 38.17 -10.63 -2.34
CA ASP A 265 39.61 -10.36 -2.37
C ASP A 265 40.31 -11.27 -1.33
N TYR A 266 41.26 -12.11 -1.75
CA TYR A 266 42.09 -12.94 -0.86
C TYR A 266 43.49 -12.34 -0.62
N GLN A 267 43.87 -11.24 -1.29
CA GLN A 267 45.25 -10.78 -1.38
C GLN A 267 45.56 -9.42 -0.71
N HIS A 268 44.63 -8.87 0.07
CA HIS A 268 44.84 -7.69 0.95
C HIS A 268 45.39 -6.40 0.29
N LYS A 269 45.48 -6.29 -1.05
CA LYS A 269 46.29 -5.23 -1.71
C LYS A 269 45.76 -4.71 -3.06
N VAL A 270 44.45 -4.71 -3.32
CA VAL A 270 43.95 -4.43 -4.68
C VAL A 270 43.95 -2.95 -5.07
N LEU A 271 43.63 -2.00 -4.18
CA LEU A 271 43.42 -0.62 -4.66
C LEU A 271 44.68 0.23 -4.82
N LYS A 272 45.87 -0.31 -4.48
CA LYS A 272 47.14 0.36 -4.79
C LYS A 272 47.77 -0.03 -6.12
N ASN A 273 47.31 -1.10 -6.79
CA ASN A 273 47.72 -1.47 -8.15
C ASN A 273 46.71 -2.46 -8.77
N PHE A 274 46.07 -2.07 -9.88
CA PHE A 274 45.06 -2.77 -10.71
C PHE A 274 45.44 -4.19 -11.21
N LEU A 275 45.75 -5.15 -10.33
CA LEU A 275 46.30 -6.45 -10.75
C LEU A 275 45.38 -7.66 -10.58
N ASP A 276 44.32 -7.62 -9.76
CA ASP A 276 43.30 -8.69 -9.75
C ASP A 276 42.13 -8.37 -10.69
N LYS A 277 42.39 -8.55 -12.00
CA LYS A 277 41.46 -8.23 -13.10
C LYS A 277 40.14 -9.01 -13.07
N GLN A 278 40.06 -10.14 -12.36
CA GLN A 278 38.89 -11.03 -12.42
C GLN A 278 37.65 -10.44 -11.72
N TYR A 279 37.78 -9.84 -10.53
CA TYR A 279 36.63 -9.30 -9.78
C TYR A 279 36.10 -8.00 -10.37
N LEU A 280 36.99 -7.19 -10.92
CA LEU A 280 36.66 -5.95 -11.63
C LEU A 280 35.77 -6.16 -12.87
N THR A 281 35.73 -7.40 -13.38
CA THR A 281 34.85 -7.82 -14.49
C THR A 281 33.51 -8.41 -14.04
N GLN A 282 33.30 -8.63 -12.73
CA GLN A 282 32.04 -9.17 -12.23
C GLN A 282 30.89 -8.22 -12.50
N LYS A 283 29.71 -8.79 -12.75
CA LYS A 283 28.49 -8.05 -13.06
C LYS A 283 27.95 -7.38 -11.79
N VAL A 284 27.51 -6.13 -11.93
CA VAL A 284 26.71 -5.45 -10.90
C VAL A 284 25.23 -5.62 -11.21
N VAL A 285 24.47 -6.04 -10.21
CA VAL A 285 23.00 -6.16 -10.27
C VAL A 285 22.39 -4.99 -9.51
N PHE A 286 21.43 -4.29 -10.13
CA PHE A 286 20.71 -3.19 -9.48
C PHE A 286 19.33 -3.63 -8.98
N TYR A 287 18.86 -2.98 -7.92
CA TYR A 287 17.57 -3.22 -7.28
C TYR A 287 16.80 -1.92 -7.08
N THR A 288 15.50 -1.98 -7.39
CA THR A 288 14.55 -0.96 -6.95
C THR A 288 14.37 -1.04 -5.44
N VAL A 289 14.52 0.10 -4.75
CA VAL A 289 14.36 0.21 -3.30
C VAL A 289 13.10 1.01 -3.00
N ASN A 290 12.18 0.41 -2.24
CA ASN A 290 10.96 1.08 -1.80
C ASN A 290 11.05 1.36 -0.31
N LEU A 291 10.89 2.62 0.08
CA LEU A 291 10.70 2.99 1.48
C LEU A 291 9.23 2.80 1.83
N ILE A 292 8.96 1.87 2.76
CA ILE A 292 7.61 1.60 3.24
C ILE A 292 7.43 2.31 4.57
N ASP A 293 6.76 3.46 4.54
CA ASP A 293 6.21 4.11 5.72
C ASP A 293 4.73 3.76 5.81
N PHE A 294 4.38 2.92 6.78
CA PHE A 294 3.01 2.45 6.94
C PHE A 294 2.07 3.59 7.36
N LYS A 295 2.54 4.54 8.18
CA LYS A 295 1.78 5.71 8.60
C LYS A 295 1.50 6.63 7.41
N ALA A 296 2.50 6.93 6.59
CA ALA A 296 2.32 7.73 5.38
C ALA A 296 1.35 7.06 4.39
N SER A 297 1.40 5.73 4.27
CA SER A 297 0.46 4.96 3.44
C SER A 297 -0.98 5.11 3.91
N ILE A 298 -1.23 5.04 5.23
CA ILE A 298 -2.56 5.28 5.82
C ILE A 298 -3.04 6.70 5.51
N LEU A 299 -2.24 7.70 5.86
CA LEU A 299 -2.59 9.13 5.71
C LEU A 299 -2.97 9.50 4.28
N ARG A 300 -2.29 8.92 3.28
CA ARG A 300 -2.60 9.14 1.86
C ARG A 300 -3.98 8.63 1.44
N ASN A 301 -4.50 7.59 2.09
CA ASN A 301 -5.76 6.94 1.73
C ASN A 301 -6.97 7.47 2.49
N LEU A 302 -6.74 8.27 3.54
CA LEU A 302 -7.83 8.89 4.30
C LEU A 302 -8.46 10.05 3.53
N PRO A 303 -9.78 10.26 3.68
CA PRO A 303 -10.46 11.39 3.06
C PRO A 303 -9.94 12.71 3.63
N SER A 304 -9.98 13.77 2.82
CA SER A 304 -9.51 15.12 3.20
C SER A 304 -10.21 15.72 4.42
N LYS A 305 -11.34 15.15 4.85
CA LYS A 305 -12.09 15.58 6.01
C LYS A 305 -11.78 14.79 7.30
N SER A 306 -11.10 13.65 7.18
CA SER A 306 -10.66 12.81 8.31
C SER A 306 -9.16 12.52 8.18
N GLN A 307 -8.37 13.55 7.86
CA GLN A 307 -6.96 13.41 7.43
C GLN A 307 -6.07 12.67 8.43
N ASN A 308 -6.40 12.72 9.71
CA ASN A 308 -5.64 12.05 10.76
C ASN A 308 -6.23 10.69 11.17
N GLY A 309 -7.46 10.35 10.75
CA GLY A 309 -8.12 9.13 11.17
C GLY A 309 -8.10 8.95 12.69
N LEU A 310 -7.62 7.80 13.15
CA LEU A 310 -7.40 7.44 14.56
C LEU A 310 -5.97 7.70 15.06
N LEU A 311 -5.13 8.43 14.31
CA LEU A 311 -3.82 8.83 14.83
C LEU A 311 -4.00 9.71 16.07
N GLY A 312 -3.27 9.38 17.14
CA GLY A 312 -3.38 10.06 18.43
C GLY A 312 -4.64 9.73 19.22
N LYS A 313 -5.40 8.70 18.81
CA LYS A 313 -6.59 8.22 19.53
C LYS A 313 -6.30 6.90 20.23
N LYS A 314 -6.74 6.80 21.48
CA LYS A 314 -6.69 5.57 22.27
C LYS A 314 -7.96 4.76 22.04
N VAL A 315 -7.79 3.52 21.59
CA VAL A 315 -8.92 2.64 21.23
C VAL A 315 -8.84 1.36 22.05
N PHE A 316 -9.98 0.91 22.57
CA PHE A 316 -10.11 -0.35 23.28
C PHE A 316 -11.16 -1.25 22.61
N GLN A 317 -10.77 -2.41 22.10
CA GLN A 317 -11.68 -3.34 21.45
C GLN A 317 -11.90 -4.60 22.27
N VAL A 318 -13.17 -5.01 22.38
CA VAL A 318 -13.60 -6.26 22.98
C VAL A 318 -14.09 -7.21 21.89
N GLY A 319 -13.42 -8.37 21.79
CA GLY A 319 -13.74 -9.43 20.84
C GLY A 319 -12.91 -9.38 19.57
N LEU A 320 -12.40 -10.55 19.19
CA LEU A 320 -11.71 -10.88 17.94
C LEU A 320 -12.46 -12.05 17.26
N GLY A 321 -13.80 -11.97 17.24
CA GLY A 321 -14.65 -12.88 16.49
C GLY A 321 -14.73 -12.53 14.99
N ALA A 322 -15.77 -13.02 14.32
CA ALA A 322 -15.97 -12.75 12.88
C ALA A 322 -16.05 -11.25 12.57
N VAL A 323 -16.69 -10.43 13.41
CA VAL A 323 -16.67 -8.96 13.28
C VAL A 323 -15.33 -8.39 13.76
N GLY A 324 -14.92 -8.80 14.96
CA GLY A 324 -13.74 -8.28 15.66
C GLY A 324 -12.44 -8.33 14.86
N GLY A 325 -12.18 -9.43 14.16
CA GLY A 325 -10.99 -9.56 13.32
C GLY A 325 -10.92 -8.53 12.20
N TYR A 326 -11.99 -8.38 11.41
CA TYR A 326 -12.03 -7.42 10.30
C TYR A 326 -12.02 -5.97 10.77
N ILE A 327 -12.75 -5.63 11.84
CA ILE A 327 -12.74 -4.26 12.33
C ILE A 327 -11.40 -3.89 12.94
N ALA A 328 -10.74 -4.78 13.67
CA ALA A 328 -9.40 -4.53 14.19
C ALA A 328 -8.38 -4.20 13.09
N ASP A 329 -8.38 -4.96 11.99
CA ASP A 329 -7.52 -4.70 10.83
C ASP A 329 -7.89 -3.37 10.13
N SER A 330 -9.18 -3.06 10.06
CA SER A 330 -9.65 -1.80 9.48
C SER A 330 -9.30 -0.58 10.33
N LEU A 331 -9.39 -0.68 11.67
CA LEU A 331 -9.01 0.37 12.62
C LEU A 331 -7.52 0.73 12.50
N ILE A 332 -6.66 -0.29 12.36
CA ILE A 332 -5.23 -0.09 12.10
C ILE A 332 -5.03 0.70 10.79
N LYS A 333 -5.78 0.34 9.73
CA LYS A 333 -5.70 1.01 8.42
C LYS A 333 -6.28 2.42 8.39
N ILE A 334 -6.90 2.87 9.48
CA ILE A 334 -7.27 4.29 9.68
C ILE A 334 -6.48 4.93 10.83
N GLY A 335 -5.45 4.28 11.40
CA GLY A 335 -4.47 4.90 12.29
C GLY A 335 -4.41 4.38 13.73
N ALA A 336 -5.27 3.44 14.14
CA ALA A 336 -5.21 2.89 15.50
C ALA A 336 -3.91 2.11 15.74
N GLY A 337 -3.28 2.29 16.91
CA GLY A 337 -2.07 1.57 17.31
C GLY A 337 -0.77 2.07 16.65
N ILE A 338 -0.84 3.19 15.93
CA ILE A 338 0.32 3.85 15.30
C ILE A 338 0.97 4.83 16.29
N ASP A 339 0.27 5.92 16.63
CA ASP A 339 0.79 6.97 17.51
C ASP A 339 0.39 6.76 18.98
N ASP A 340 -0.79 6.18 19.23
CA ASP A 340 -1.37 5.95 20.56
C ASP A 340 -1.93 4.53 20.70
N GLU A 341 -2.26 4.16 21.94
CA GLU A 341 -2.62 2.79 22.32
C GLU A 341 -3.86 2.26 21.60
N PHE A 342 -3.71 1.09 20.99
CA PHE A 342 -4.84 0.25 20.56
C PHE A 342 -4.79 -1.06 21.34
N THR A 343 -5.68 -1.19 22.33
CA THR A 343 -5.82 -2.40 23.14
C THR A 343 -6.92 -3.30 22.56
N ILE A 344 -6.65 -4.59 22.41
CA ILE A 344 -7.64 -5.59 21.99
C ILE A 344 -7.64 -6.75 22.97
N ILE A 345 -8.81 -7.15 23.44
CA ILE A 345 -8.99 -8.31 24.30
C ILE A 345 -9.90 -9.36 23.66
N ASP A 346 -9.50 -10.63 23.79
CA ASP A 346 -10.32 -11.79 23.42
C ASP A 346 -9.81 -13.01 24.20
N ASN A 347 -10.72 -13.78 24.80
CA ASN A 347 -10.41 -14.93 25.66
C ASN A 347 -10.61 -16.28 24.97
N ASP A 348 -10.61 -16.34 23.64
CA ASP A 348 -10.88 -17.55 22.88
C ASP A 348 -9.66 -18.02 22.05
N ILE A 349 -9.65 -19.31 21.73
CA ILE A 349 -8.65 -19.97 20.90
C ILE A 349 -9.17 -20.05 19.47
N PHE A 350 -8.31 -19.74 18.50
CA PHE A 350 -8.67 -19.81 17.10
C PHE A 350 -8.80 -21.27 16.64
N SER A 351 -10.00 -21.68 16.25
CA SER A 351 -10.32 -23.05 15.85
C SER A 351 -10.59 -23.20 14.35
N VAL A 352 -10.58 -24.44 13.85
CA VAL A 352 -10.92 -24.77 12.45
C VAL A 352 -12.28 -24.20 12.05
N ASP A 353 -13.27 -24.25 12.96
CA ASP A 353 -14.62 -23.76 12.73
C ASP A 353 -14.69 -22.23 12.55
N ASN A 354 -13.65 -21.49 12.90
CA ASN A 354 -13.58 -20.05 12.72
C ASN A 354 -13.06 -19.65 11.33
N VAL A 355 -12.25 -20.50 10.68
CA VAL A 355 -11.49 -20.16 9.46
C VAL A 355 -12.37 -19.63 8.34
N GLY A 356 -13.55 -20.22 8.12
CA GLY A 356 -14.42 -19.85 7.00
C GLY A 356 -15.05 -18.46 7.07
N ARG A 357 -15.01 -17.78 8.24
CA ARG A 357 -15.64 -16.46 8.43
C ARG A 357 -14.78 -15.44 9.15
N HIS A 358 -13.62 -15.85 9.67
CA HIS A 358 -12.71 -14.98 10.40
C HIS A 358 -11.64 -14.40 9.48
N LEU A 359 -11.02 -13.29 9.87
CA LEU A 359 -9.92 -12.66 9.12
C LEU A 359 -8.68 -13.55 9.04
N LEU A 360 -8.34 -14.21 10.16
CA LEU A 360 -7.20 -15.13 10.26
C LEU A 360 -7.44 -16.43 9.48
N GLY A 361 -6.38 -16.97 8.88
CA GLY A 361 -6.42 -18.23 8.12
C GLY A 361 -5.93 -19.46 8.90
N MET A 362 -5.87 -20.59 8.21
CA MET A 362 -5.49 -21.91 8.77
C MET A 362 -4.16 -21.92 9.54
N GLU A 363 -3.20 -21.05 9.20
CA GLU A 363 -1.88 -21.02 9.84
C GLU A 363 -1.92 -20.66 11.34
N TYR A 364 -3.02 -20.10 11.83
CA TYR A 364 -3.16 -19.64 13.22
C TYR A 364 -3.97 -20.60 14.12
N ILE A 365 -4.39 -21.76 13.61
CA ILE A 365 -5.22 -22.71 14.38
C ILE A 365 -4.48 -23.15 15.66
N GLY A 366 -5.19 -23.12 16.79
CA GLY A 366 -4.69 -23.50 18.10
C GLY A 366 -4.00 -22.39 18.88
N GLU A 367 -3.80 -21.21 18.28
CA GLU A 367 -3.32 -20.03 18.99
C GLU A 367 -4.47 -19.24 19.63
N SER A 368 -4.19 -18.48 20.69
CA SER A 368 -5.15 -17.48 21.15
C SER A 368 -5.41 -16.45 20.06
N LYS A 369 -6.68 -16.08 19.86
CA LYS A 369 -7.07 -15.12 18.80
C LYS A 369 -6.31 -13.80 18.94
N SER A 370 -6.13 -13.33 20.17
CA SER A 370 -5.36 -12.13 20.51
C SER A 370 -3.88 -12.22 20.10
N LYS A 371 -3.21 -13.35 20.35
CA LYS A 371 -1.81 -13.56 19.95
C LYS A 371 -1.69 -13.70 18.42
N ALA A 372 -2.56 -14.50 17.82
CA ALA A 372 -2.57 -14.74 16.38
C ALA A 372 -2.81 -13.43 15.61
N PHE A 373 -3.78 -12.62 16.04
CA PHE A 373 -4.05 -11.32 15.43
C PHE A 373 -2.86 -10.37 15.54
N LYS A 374 -2.17 -10.32 16.69
CA LYS A 374 -0.95 -9.50 16.83
C LYS A 374 0.13 -9.90 15.84
N GLY A 375 0.38 -11.20 15.68
CA GLY A 375 1.34 -11.72 14.70
C GLY A 375 0.94 -11.37 13.27
N TYR A 376 -0.34 -11.54 12.92
CA TYR A 376 -0.89 -11.15 11.63
C TYR A 376 -0.70 -9.64 11.37
N ALA A 377 -1.19 -8.78 12.26
CA ALA A 377 -1.18 -7.33 12.11
C ALA A 377 0.23 -6.76 12.00
N GLN A 378 1.17 -7.25 12.82
CA GLN A 378 2.57 -6.83 12.75
C GLN A 378 3.22 -7.19 11.40
N LYS A 379 2.89 -8.37 10.82
CA LYS A 379 3.36 -8.71 9.47
C LYS A 379 2.77 -7.77 8.41
N GLN A 380 1.47 -7.46 8.48
CA GLN A 380 0.81 -6.55 7.53
C GLN A 380 1.38 -5.13 7.57
N ALA A 381 1.84 -4.69 8.74
CA ALA A 381 2.38 -3.35 8.95
C ALA A 381 3.91 -3.29 9.04
N PHE A 382 4.64 -4.31 8.56
CA PHE A 382 6.11 -4.37 8.60
C PHE A 382 6.72 -4.09 9.99
N ASN A 383 6.06 -4.56 11.05
CA ASN A 383 6.40 -4.33 12.45
C ASN A 383 6.44 -2.85 12.88
N GLN A 384 5.63 -1.99 12.25
CA GLN A 384 5.53 -0.56 12.55
C GLN A 384 4.43 -0.21 13.57
N LEU A 385 3.61 -1.19 14.01
CA LEU A 385 2.55 -1.00 15.00
C LEU A 385 3.12 -1.04 16.43
N LYS A 386 3.73 0.06 16.87
CA LYS A 386 4.40 0.14 18.18
C LYS A 386 3.42 0.13 19.36
N GLN A 387 2.18 0.58 19.15
CA GLN A 387 1.19 0.79 20.22
C GLN A 387 0.04 -0.23 20.19
N LEU A 388 0.19 -1.34 19.46
CA LEU A 388 -0.80 -2.42 19.43
C LEU A 388 -0.60 -3.39 20.60
N ASN A 389 -1.56 -3.42 21.52
CA ASN A 389 -1.59 -4.28 22.69
C ASN A 389 -2.74 -5.30 22.58
N THR A 390 -2.43 -6.58 22.37
CA THR A 390 -3.43 -7.65 22.39
C THR A 390 -3.28 -8.50 23.65
N LYS A 391 -4.40 -8.89 24.27
CA LYS A 391 -4.41 -9.69 25.51
C LYS A 391 -5.39 -10.86 25.38
N PHE A 392 -4.98 -12.02 25.90
CA PHE A 392 -5.90 -13.15 26.11
C PHE A 392 -6.67 -12.90 27.40
N ASP A 393 -7.84 -12.28 27.29
CA ASP A 393 -8.51 -11.68 28.45
C ASP A 393 -10.01 -11.46 28.19
N ASN A 394 -10.79 -11.30 29.26
CA ASN A 394 -12.22 -11.05 29.22
C ASN A 394 -12.55 -9.66 29.77
N ILE A 395 -13.57 -9.00 29.23
CA ILE A 395 -13.98 -7.66 29.66
C ILE A 395 -14.37 -7.60 31.15
N GLY A 396 -14.88 -8.70 31.72
CA GLY A 396 -15.21 -8.79 33.14
C GLY A 396 -14.02 -8.63 34.09
N ASN A 397 -12.78 -8.68 33.60
CA ASN A 397 -11.57 -8.42 34.38
C ASN A 397 -11.23 -6.93 34.49
N TYR A 398 -11.96 -6.05 33.81
CA TYR A 398 -11.72 -4.61 33.76
C TYR A 398 -12.82 -3.89 34.56
N SER A 399 -12.43 -3.07 35.53
CA SER A 399 -13.36 -2.23 36.30
C SER A 399 -13.49 -0.83 35.68
N PHE A 400 -14.50 -0.05 36.08
CA PHE A 400 -14.59 1.36 35.67
C PHE A 400 -13.31 2.14 36.05
N GLN A 401 -12.69 1.83 37.20
CA GLN A 401 -11.46 2.48 37.67
C GLN A 401 -10.29 2.26 36.70
N TYR A 402 -10.19 1.08 36.06
CA TYR A 402 -9.19 0.85 35.03
C TYR A 402 -9.26 1.89 33.91
N PHE A 403 -10.47 2.21 33.44
CA PHE A 403 -10.67 3.19 32.37
C PHE A 403 -10.57 4.65 32.85
N VAL A 404 -10.73 4.90 34.15
CA VAL A 404 -10.38 6.21 34.75
C VAL A 404 -8.87 6.41 34.76
N ASP A 405 -8.13 5.37 35.16
CA ASP A 405 -6.66 5.42 35.24
C ASP A 405 -6.01 5.37 33.85
N ASN A 406 -6.68 4.72 32.89
CA ASN A 406 -6.25 4.53 31.51
C ASN A 406 -7.35 5.05 30.56
N PRO A 407 -7.56 6.37 30.48
CA PRO A 407 -8.62 6.93 29.66
C PRO A 407 -8.40 6.60 28.19
N VAL A 408 -9.48 6.21 27.53
CA VAL A 408 -9.52 5.91 26.09
C VAL A 408 -10.55 6.82 25.41
N ASP A 409 -10.38 7.07 24.11
CA ASP A 409 -11.32 7.88 23.34
C ASP A 409 -12.55 7.06 22.91
N LEU A 410 -12.33 5.78 22.57
CA LEU A 410 -13.32 4.91 21.96
C LEU A 410 -13.20 3.47 22.46
N ILE A 411 -14.33 2.90 22.89
CA ILE A 411 -14.50 1.47 23.11
C ILE A 411 -15.29 0.87 21.94
N ILE A 412 -14.83 -0.25 21.41
CA ILE A 412 -15.49 -1.00 20.35
C ILE A 412 -15.85 -2.38 20.86
N ASP A 413 -17.14 -2.66 20.89
CA ASP A 413 -17.67 -3.98 21.16
C ASP A 413 -17.98 -4.70 19.85
N ALA A 414 -17.18 -5.73 19.57
CA ALA A 414 -17.31 -6.60 18.42
C ALA A 414 -17.60 -8.05 18.83
N THR A 415 -18.16 -8.26 20.03
CA THR A 415 -18.51 -9.58 20.55
C THR A 415 -19.82 -10.11 19.96
N GLY A 416 -20.76 -9.21 19.66
CA GLY A 416 -22.12 -9.55 19.25
C GLY A 416 -22.98 -10.14 20.38
N SER A 417 -22.52 -10.09 21.64
CA SER A 417 -23.26 -10.57 22.81
C SER A 417 -23.95 -9.39 23.50
N ILE A 418 -25.27 -9.48 23.66
CA ILE A 418 -26.05 -8.45 24.35
C ILE A 418 -25.66 -8.32 25.82
N GLU A 419 -25.22 -9.40 26.45
CA GLU A 419 -24.73 -9.42 27.83
C GLU A 419 -23.45 -8.59 27.98
N VAL A 420 -22.52 -8.70 27.01
CA VAL A 420 -21.32 -7.85 26.97
C VAL A 420 -21.69 -6.39 26.70
N GLN A 421 -22.67 -6.14 25.82
CA GLN A 421 -23.16 -4.80 25.54
C GLN A 421 -23.74 -4.14 26.80
N GLU A 422 -24.58 -4.87 27.55
CA GLU A 422 -25.16 -4.43 28.83
C GLU A 422 -24.08 -4.14 29.87
N TYR A 423 -23.11 -5.04 30.02
CA TYR A 423 -21.98 -4.88 30.95
C TYR A 423 -21.13 -3.66 30.63
N LEU A 424 -20.76 -3.48 29.35
CA LEU A 424 -20.00 -2.31 28.91
C LEU A 424 -20.78 -1.01 29.13
N ASN A 425 -22.10 -1.01 28.90
CA ASN A 425 -22.91 0.15 29.19
C ASN A 425 -22.91 0.48 30.69
N GLU A 426 -23.12 -0.49 31.56
CA GLU A 426 -23.06 -0.30 33.02
C GLU A 426 -21.69 0.23 33.46
N LEU A 427 -20.61 -0.37 32.96
CA LEU A 427 -19.25 0.03 33.27
C LEU A 427 -18.97 1.47 32.83
N VAL A 428 -19.29 1.83 31.59
CA VAL A 428 -19.01 3.17 31.04
C VAL A 428 -19.82 4.25 31.75
N GLN A 429 -21.03 3.93 32.21
CA GLN A 429 -21.88 4.85 32.97
C GLN A 429 -21.30 5.18 34.36
N GLN A 430 -20.47 4.30 34.93
CA GLN A 430 -19.77 4.56 36.19
C GLN A 430 -18.52 5.44 36.01
N ILE A 431 -18.02 5.61 34.78
CA ILE A 431 -16.86 6.45 34.50
C ILE A 431 -17.28 7.93 34.51
N PRO A 432 -16.56 8.82 35.23
CA PRO A 432 -16.83 10.26 35.21
C PRO A 432 -16.82 10.82 33.78
N LEU A 433 -17.75 11.73 33.46
CA LEU A 433 -17.94 12.27 32.10
C LEU A 433 -16.65 12.77 31.43
N LYS A 434 -15.74 13.38 32.21
CA LYS A 434 -14.44 13.87 31.72
C LYS A 434 -13.57 12.78 31.06
N PHE A 435 -13.69 11.54 31.52
CA PHE A 435 -12.88 10.40 31.07
C PHE A 435 -13.70 9.35 30.31
N ARG A 436 -14.98 9.62 30.11
CA ARG A 436 -15.91 8.65 29.55
C ARG A 436 -15.66 8.49 28.05
N PRO A 437 -15.41 7.27 27.55
CA PRO A 437 -15.20 7.04 26.13
C PRO A 437 -16.52 7.01 25.36
N ASN A 438 -16.45 7.27 24.06
CA ASN A 438 -17.51 6.86 23.14
C ASN A 438 -17.54 5.32 23.08
N LEU A 439 -18.72 4.75 22.84
CA LEU A 439 -18.91 3.30 22.79
C LEU A 439 -19.63 2.91 21.50
N LEU A 440 -19.02 2.01 20.73
CA LEU A 440 -19.59 1.48 19.49
C LEU A 440 -19.83 -0.02 19.64
N HIS A 441 -21.09 -0.44 19.56
CA HIS A 441 -21.48 -1.84 19.50
C HIS A 441 -21.75 -2.26 18.06
N LEU A 442 -21.24 -3.44 17.68
CA LEU A 442 -21.45 -4.03 16.36
C LEU A 442 -21.85 -5.49 16.47
N TRP A 443 -22.87 -5.89 15.71
CA TRP A 443 -23.30 -7.27 15.66
C TRP A 443 -23.90 -7.65 14.31
N ILE A 444 -23.90 -8.96 14.05
CA ILE A 444 -24.60 -9.57 12.93
C ILE A 444 -25.96 -10.02 13.46
N PHE A 445 -27.02 -9.69 12.72
CA PHE A 445 -28.37 -10.10 13.07
C PHE A 445 -28.79 -11.32 12.24
N GLY A 446 -29.46 -12.27 12.90
CA GLY A 446 -29.89 -13.53 12.32
C GLY A 446 -28.79 -14.39 11.74
N ASN A 447 -29.07 -15.02 10.59
CA ASN A 447 -28.15 -15.83 9.81
C ASN A 447 -27.30 -14.98 8.83
N GLY A 448 -27.16 -13.68 9.11
CA GLY A 448 -26.38 -12.75 8.30
C GLY A 448 -27.22 -11.93 7.32
N GLU A 449 -28.54 -11.87 7.51
CA GLU A 449 -29.45 -11.05 6.70
C GLU A 449 -29.12 -9.56 6.81
N CYS A 450 -28.67 -9.11 7.99
CA CYS A 450 -28.19 -7.75 8.19
C CYS A 450 -27.18 -7.63 9.33
N VAL A 451 -26.57 -6.46 9.43
CA VAL A 451 -25.69 -6.05 10.53
C VAL A 451 -26.19 -4.74 11.10
N GLN A 452 -25.89 -4.52 12.38
CA GLN A 452 -26.26 -3.29 13.06
C GLN A 452 -25.07 -2.69 13.81
N GLY A 453 -25.07 -1.37 13.88
CA GLY A 453 -24.13 -0.59 14.65
C GLY A 453 -24.87 0.38 15.55
N PHE A 454 -24.48 0.41 16.82
CA PHE A 454 -25.02 1.33 17.81
C PHE A 454 -23.90 2.15 18.44
N TRP A 455 -23.94 3.46 18.23
CA TRP A 455 -23.00 4.44 18.75
C TRP A 455 -23.59 5.16 19.96
N ARG A 456 -22.83 5.18 21.04
CA ARG A 456 -23.14 5.93 22.23
C ARG A 456 -22.08 7.00 22.43
N ASP A 457 -22.51 8.25 22.31
CA ASP A 457 -21.67 9.41 22.55
C ASP A 457 -21.53 9.64 24.07
N ALA A 458 -20.29 9.80 24.54
CA ALA A 458 -20.00 10.05 25.94
C ALA A 458 -20.68 11.33 26.48
N LYS A 459 -20.85 12.35 25.62
CA LYS A 459 -21.41 13.66 25.95
C LYS A 459 -22.94 13.66 26.00
N LEU A 460 -23.60 12.71 25.34
CA LEU A 460 -25.04 12.64 25.22
C LEU A 460 -25.62 11.67 26.26
N GLN A 461 -25.97 12.21 27.43
CA GLN A 461 -26.58 11.41 28.51
C GLN A 461 -28.10 11.52 28.57
N ASN A 462 -28.70 12.59 28.02
CA ASN A 462 -30.10 12.93 28.27
C ASN A 462 -30.89 13.17 26.97
N HIS A 463 -32.06 12.53 26.88
CA HIS A 463 -33.08 12.57 25.81
C HIS A 463 -32.64 12.10 24.42
N GLN A 464 -31.49 12.54 23.90
CA GLN A 464 -30.94 12.13 22.61
C GLN A 464 -29.74 11.20 22.83
N GLY A 465 -29.76 9.99 22.27
CA GLY A 465 -28.62 9.06 22.31
C GLY A 465 -28.96 7.66 22.83
N GLY A 466 -29.81 7.55 23.86
CA GLY A 466 -30.18 6.27 24.48
C GLY A 466 -28.98 5.40 24.92
N CYS A 467 -29.26 4.21 25.42
CA CYS A 467 -28.24 3.18 25.66
C CYS A 467 -28.72 1.83 25.16
N ILE A 468 -27.89 0.79 25.32
CA ILE A 468 -28.27 -0.57 24.92
C ILE A 468 -29.56 -1.03 25.63
N GLN A 469 -29.77 -0.69 26.90
CA GLN A 469 -31.01 -1.03 27.61
C GLN A 469 -32.24 -0.27 27.11
N CYS A 470 -32.07 0.84 26.37
CA CYS A 470 -33.18 1.49 25.67
C CYS A 470 -33.58 0.74 24.40
N LEU A 471 -32.67 -0.05 23.82
CA LEU A 471 -32.98 -0.95 22.71
C LEU A 471 -33.66 -2.23 23.21
N GLY A 472 -33.28 -2.72 24.39
CA GLY A 472 -33.83 -3.92 25.01
C GLY A 472 -32.84 -4.58 25.96
N THR A 473 -33.12 -5.80 26.40
CA THR A 473 -32.24 -6.51 27.35
C THR A 473 -32.00 -7.96 26.94
N SER A 474 -30.95 -8.57 27.48
CA SER A 474 -30.68 -10.00 27.30
C SER A 474 -31.87 -10.88 27.71
N GLY A 475 -32.61 -10.49 28.75
CA GLY A 475 -33.78 -11.23 29.25
C GLY A 475 -35.07 -11.03 28.45
N ASN A 476 -35.29 -9.84 27.88
CA ASN A 476 -36.55 -9.49 27.21
C ASN A 476 -36.43 -9.38 25.68
N GLY A 477 -35.22 -9.44 25.13
CA GLY A 477 -34.94 -9.16 23.73
C GLY A 477 -34.96 -7.66 23.41
N LEU A 478 -34.70 -7.35 22.13
CA LEU A 478 -34.78 -5.99 21.60
C LEU A 478 -36.25 -5.60 21.35
N SER A 479 -36.54 -4.31 21.46
CA SER A 479 -37.87 -3.74 21.21
C SER A 479 -38.29 -3.93 19.75
N GLU A 480 -39.59 -4.17 19.51
CA GLU A 480 -40.12 -4.44 18.17
C GLU A 480 -39.82 -3.34 17.14
N ASN A 481 -39.73 -2.09 17.57
CA ASN A 481 -39.43 -0.94 16.71
C ASN A 481 -37.96 -0.86 16.29
N THR A 482 -37.07 -1.57 17.01
CA THR A 482 -35.63 -1.60 16.76
C THR A 482 -35.16 -2.90 16.11
N LEU A 483 -36.02 -3.91 16.10
CA LEU A 483 -35.74 -5.19 15.44
C LEU A 483 -35.67 -4.97 13.92
N PRO A 484 -34.52 -5.28 13.28
CA PRO A 484 -34.36 -5.06 11.84
C PRO A 484 -35.11 -6.11 11.01
N ILE A 485 -35.47 -7.25 11.62
CA ILE A 485 -36.18 -8.36 11.01
C ILE A 485 -37.18 -8.89 12.04
N ARG A 486 -38.46 -8.89 11.68
CA ARG A 486 -39.55 -9.47 12.48
C ARG A 486 -39.67 -10.97 12.18
N ASP A 487 -40.10 -11.75 13.17
CA ASP A 487 -40.38 -13.19 13.02
C ASP A 487 -39.21 -14.02 12.46
N LEU A 488 -37.99 -13.68 12.89
CA LEU A 488 -36.77 -14.32 12.42
C LEU A 488 -36.68 -15.79 12.85
N ASN A 489 -36.80 -16.70 11.90
CA ASN A 489 -36.51 -18.13 12.09
C ASN A 489 -35.01 -18.38 11.99
N LYS A 490 -34.29 -18.21 13.11
CA LYS A 490 -32.84 -18.45 13.16
C LYS A 490 -32.52 -19.91 12.85
N GLU A 491 -31.76 -20.16 11.79
CA GLU A 491 -31.09 -21.43 11.57
C GLU A 491 -29.99 -21.59 12.63
N GLN A 492 -29.95 -22.77 13.26
CA GLN A 492 -28.82 -23.22 14.07
C GLN A 492 -28.28 -24.52 13.50
N ARG A 493 -26.96 -24.60 13.37
CA ARG A 493 -26.25 -25.82 12.98
C ARG A 493 -25.47 -26.36 14.16
N PHE A 494 -25.26 -27.67 14.16
CA PHE A 494 -24.47 -28.35 15.19
C PHE A 494 -23.13 -28.79 14.60
N GLY A 495 -22.04 -28.34 15.23
CA GLY A 495 -20.72 -28.93 15.09
C GLY A 495 -20.52 -30.07 16.08
N ALA A 496 -19.32 -30.66 16.10
CA ALA A 496 -19.01 -31.81 16.98
C ALA A 496 -19.19 -31.49 18.48
N CYS A 497 -19.00 -30.24 18.90
CA CYS A 497 -19.10 -29.84 20.31
C CYS A 497 -19.79 -28.47 20.54
N SER A 498 -20.45 -27.88 19.53
CA SER A 498 -21.05 -26.55 19.67
C SER A 498 -22.17 -26.30 18.65
N ALA A 499 -23.22 -25.60 19.07
CA ALA A 499 -24.17 -24.99 18.14
C ALA A 499 -23.59 -23.67 17.59
N PHE A 500 -23.87 -23.36 16.33
CA PHE A 500 -23.49 -22.09 15.73
C PHE A 500 -24.57 -21.58 14.76
N THR A 501 -24.66 -20.26 14.67
CA THR A 501 -25.49 -19.59 13.67
C THR A 501 -24.70 -19.49 12.37
N PRO A 502 -25.11 -20.14 11.28
CA PRO A 502 -24.46 -19.97 10.00
C PRO A 502 -24.71 -18.55 9.49
N TYR A 503 -23.63 -17.87 9.12
CA TYR A 503 -23.65 -16.64 8.33
C TYR A 503 -22.38 -16.59 7.48
N ALA A 504 -22.48 -15.94 6.32
CA ALA A 504 -21.34 -15.79 5.42
C ALA A 504 -20.32 -14.78 5.96
N VAL A 505 -19.09 -14.87 5.46
CA VAL A 505 -17.99 -13.93 5.78
C VAL A 505 -18.37 -12.46 5.51
N SER A 506 -19.30 -12.22 4.58
CA SER A 506 -19.85 -10.89 4.27
C SER A 506 -20.43 -10.19 5.50
N GLY A 507 -21.01 -10.91 6.46
CA GLY A 507 -21.55 -10.32 7.69
C GLY A 507 -20.47 -9.62 8.51
N GLY A 508 -19.32 -10.27 8.74
CA GLY A 508 -18.20 -9.69 9.47
C GLY A 508 -17.61 -8.46 8.76
N MET A 509 -17.44 -8.55 7.44
CA MET A 509 -16.95 -7.45 6.61
C MET A 509 -17.92 -6.26 6.57
N MET A 510 -19.23 -6.52 6.48
CA MET A 510 -20.27 -5.50 6.45
C MET A 510 -20.37 -4.77 7.78
N ALA A 511 -20.32 -5.49 8.91
CA ALA A 511 -20.30 -4.90 10.25
C ALA A 511 -19.04 -4.04 10.45
N SER A 512 -17.87 -4.51 9.98
CA SER A 512 -16.62 -3.75 10.00
C SER A 512 -16.73 -2.46 9.18
N SER A 513 -17.25 -2.55 7.95
CA SER A 513 -17.46 -1.38 7.08
C SER A 513 -18.42 -0.36 7.72
N LEU A 514 -19.52 -0.83 8.30
CA LEU A 514 -20.47 0.01 9.03
C LEU A 514 -19.79 0.73 10.20
N GLY A 515 -19.06 0.00 11.04
CA GLY A 515 -18.35 0.58 12.19
C GLY A 515 -17.31 1.63 11.79
N ILE A 516 -16.53 1.37 10.74
CA ILE A 516 -15.56 2.33 10.21
C ILE A 516 -16.24 3.59 9.70
N ASN A 517 -17.38 3.47 9.01
CA ASN A 517 -18.12 4.64 8.53
C ASN A 517 -18.65 5.50 9.68
N MET A 518 -19.17 4.87 10.75
CA MET A 518 -19.61 5.60 11.95
C MET A 518 -18.42 6.32 12.64
N ILE A 519 -17.25 5.67 12.71
CA ILE A 519 -16.04 6.28 13.27
C ILE A 519 -15.56 7.45 12.40
N LEU A 520 -15.56 7.31 11.08
CA LEU A 520 -15.16 8.39 10.17
C LEU A 520 -16.12 9.59 10.25
N GLU A 521 -17.42 9.34 10.38
CA GLU A 521 -18.42 10.39 10.63
C GLU A 521 -18.13 11.13 11.95
N TRP A 522 -17.83 10.39 13.02
CA TRP A 522 -17.42 10.97 14.29
C TRP A 522 -16.14 11.79 14.18
N LEU A 523 -15.12 11.29 13.49
CA LEU A 523 -13.85 11.99 13.31
C LEU A 523 -14.00 13.28 12.46
N GLU A 524 -14.94 13.29 11.51
CA GLU A 524 -15.25 14.47 10.69
C GLU A 524 -16.09 15.51 11.46
N THR A 525 -17.06 15.06 12.26
CA THR A 525 -18.13 15.95 12.77
C THR A 525 -18.20 16.06 14.30
N ASP A 526 -17.36 15.34 15.03
CA ASP A 526 -17.39 15.15 16.50
C ASP A 526 -18.69 14.48 17.02
N MET A 527 -19.51 13.91 16.14
CA MET A 527 -20.73 13.18 16.48
C MET A 527 -21.09 12.11 15.44
N VAL A 528 -22.02 11.22 15.77
CA VAL A 528 -22.66 10.31 14.79
C VAL A 528 -24.13 10.67 14.74
N LYS A 529 -24.61 11.16 13.59
CA LYS A 529 -25.95 11.75 13.48
C LYS A 529 -27.05 10.72 13.74
N ASN A 530 -26.99 9.59 13.04
CA ASN A 530 -27.87 8.46 13.28
C ASN A 530 -27.09 7.42 14.05
N ASN A 531 -27.33 7.34 15.35
CA ASN A 531 -26.50 6.55 16.23
C ASN A 531 -26.90 5.06 16.25
N TYR A 532 -28.00 4.69 15.58
CA TYR A 532 -28.36 3.30 15.31
C TYR A 532 -28.54 3.09 13.81
N GLN A 533 -27.65 2.29 13.23
CA GLN A 533 -27.58 2.09 11.78
C GLN A 533 -27.69 0.61 11.43
N THR A 534 -28.37 0.30 10.32
CA THR A 534 -28.56 -1.07 9.85
C THR A 534 -28.15 -1.20 8.39
N ARG A 535 -27.39 -2.24 8.05
CA ARG A 535 -27.03 -2.56 6.66
C ARG A 535 -27.49 -3.98 6.35
N TYR A 536 -28.30 -4.10 5.31
CA TYR A 536 -28.88 -5.36 4.86
C TYR A 536 -28.03 -6.01 3.77
N ASN A 537 -28.00 -7.34 3.76
CA ASN A 537 -27.45 -8.10 2.65
C ASN A 537 -28.30 -7.90 1.38
N SER A 538 -27.68 -7.99 0.22
CA SER A 538 -28.33 -7.72 -1.07
C SER A 538 -29.49 -8.67 -1.37
N GLU A 539 -29.46 -9.87 -0.82
CA GLU A 539 -30.52 -10.88 -0.98
C GLU A 539 -31.76 -10.60 -0.13
N TYR A 540 -31.66 -9.77 0.92
CA TYR A 540 -32.79 -9.45 1.78
C TYR A 540 -33.77 -8.50 1.06
N GLN A 541 -34.96 -9.01 0.75
CA GLN A 541 -36.01 -8.31 -0.01
C GLN A 541 -37.18 -7.80 0.84
N ASP A 542 -37.28 -8.22 2.10
CA ASP A 542 -38.38 -7.83 2.99
C ASP A 542 -38.24 -6.38 3.49
N GLU A 543 -39.16 -5.96 4.34
CA GLU A 543 -39.19 -4.61 4.91
C GLU A 543 -37.90 -4.29 5.69
N LYS A 544 -37.34 -3.11 5.42
CA LYS A 544 -36.07 -2.64 5.99
C LYS A 544 -36.33 -1.47 6.93
N ILE A 545 -35.67 -1.48 8.10
CA ILE A 545 -35.65 -0.30 8.97
C ILE A 545 -34.62 0.71 8.45
N ASN A 546 -34.93 1.99 8.61
CA ASN A 546 -34.00 3.08 8.32
C ASN A 546 -33.04 3.31 9.48
N ASP A 547 -31.87 3.90 9.18
CA ASP A 547 -30.99 4.45 10.21
C ASP A 547 -31.77 5.49 11.04
N MET A 548 -31.57 5.47 12.36
CA MET A 548 -32.35 6.28 13.28
C MET A 548 -31.51 6.77 14.47
N VAL A 549 -32.10 7.69 15.24
CA VAL A 549 -31.58 8.13 16.53
C VAL A 549 -32.36 7.42 17.61
N ILE A 550 -31.65 6.74 18.50
CA ILE A 550 -32.25 6.10 19.67
C ILE A 550 -32.41 7.15 20.75
N MET A 551 -33.63 7.25 21.26
CA MET A 551 -33.98 8.15 22.35
C MET A 551 -33.89 7.40 23.67
N ALA A 552 -33.59 8.12 24.75
CA ALA A 552 -33.60 7.52 26.08
C ALA A 552 -35.02 7.07 26.45
N ASP A 553 -35.16 5.82 26.90
CA ASP A 553 -36.39 5.33 27.53
C ASP A 553 -36.53 5.95 28.93
N GLU A 554 -37.72 6.49 29.24
CA GLU A 554 -38.02 7.11 30.55
C GLU A 554 -37.80 6.16 31.74
N ASN A 555 -38.00 4.86 31.51
CA ASN A 555 -37.82 3.80 32.50
C ASN A 555 -36.41 3.20 32.51
N CYS A 556 -35.51 3.65 31.62
CA CYS A 556 -34.15 3.17 31.60
C CYS A 556 -33.42 3.52 32.91
N PRO A 557 -32.80 2.55 33.60
CA PRO A 557 -32.09 2.81 34.86
C PRO A 557 -30.83 3.66 34.69
N TYR A 558 -30.36 3.88 33.46
CA TYR A 558 -29.14 4.64 33.17
C TYR A 558 -29.37 5.95 32.43
N CYS A 559 -30.42 6.03 31.60
CA CYS A 559 -30.68 7.18 30.73
C CYS A 559 -32.04 7.86 30.99
N GLY A 560 -32.90 7.28 31.83
CA GLY A 560 -34.21 7.86 32.16
C GLY A 560 -34.09 9.17 32.93
N GLU A 561 -35.13 10.01 32.88
CA GLU A 561 -35.13 11.38 33.42
C GLU A 561 -34.72 11.50 34.90
N LYS A 562 -34.98 10.46 35.68
CA LYS A 562 -34.63 10.39 37.11
C LYS A 562 -33.13 10.19 37.35
N HIS A 563 -32.43 9.58 36.39
CA HIS A 563 -31.02 9.20 36.48
C HIS A 563 -30.10 10.16 35.71
N ALA A 564 -30.68 10.87 34.73
CA ALA A 564 -30.11 11.93 33.91
C ALA A 564 -29.46 13.11 34.66
N LYS A 565 -29.72 13.27 35.97
CA LYS A 565 -29.24 14.41 36.79
C LYS A 565 -28.29 14.00 37.94
N SER A 566 -27.96 12.73 38.08
CA SER A 566 -27.36 12.21 39.33
C SER A 566 -25.99 11.54 39.21
N ILE A 567 -25.29 11.58 38.06
CA ILE A 567 -23.93 11.04 37.91
C ILE A 567 -23.04 11.95 37.06
#